data_AF-A0A9J5YZV7-F1
#
_entry.id   AF-A0A9J5YZV7-F1
#
_cell.length_a   1.000
_cell.length_b   1.000
_cell.length_c   1.000
_cell.angle_alpha   90.00
_cell.angle_beta   90.00
_cell.angle_gamma   90.00
#
_symmetry.space_group_name_H-M   'P 1'
#
loop_
_entity.id
_entity.type
_entity.pdbx_description
1 polymer ?
#
loop_
_entity_poly.entity_id
_entity_poly.type
_entity_poly.pdbx_seq_one_letter_code
_entity_poly.pdbx_strand_id
1 'polypeptide(L)'
;MKTTPTPTMSPKEDIFDRWRDIHGVHECEGLLDPIHPLLHREIVKYGEFTQATYDALNIDSFSEYCGSCMYNSHKLFDKSGHTKSGYKVTKYTYDMSQIDMPQWLERSKLTYTWNKDSNWIGFVAVSDDEESRRIRRGDIAVAWRGTVTPSEWYENMQRKLESIGHMDSKVEHGYLSIYTSKCD
;
A
#
# COMPACT_ATOMS: atom_id res chain seq x y z
N MET A 1 -8.15 -31.92 -34.76
CA MET A 1 -7.20 -30.98 -34.13
C MET A 1 -7.80 -30.54 -32.80
N LYS A 2 -7.15 -30.85 -31.66
CA LYS A 2 -7.56 -30.33 -30.35
C LYS A 2 -6.92 -28.95 -30.22
N THR A 3 -7.74 -27.90 -30.17
CA THR A 3 -7.30 -26.55 -29.82
C THR A 3 -7.02 -26.51 -28.33
N THR A 4 -5.75 -26.44 -27.95
CA THR A 4 -5.35 -26.14 -26.57
C THR A 4 -5.73 -24.68 -26.30
N PRO A 5 -6.53 -24.37 -25.25
CA PRO A 5 -6.85 -22.99 -24.92
C PRO A 5 -5.57 -22.25 -24.57
N THR A 6 -5.36 -21.08 -25.18
CA THR A 6 -4.28 -20.17 -24.82
C THR A 6 -4.39 -19.89 -23.32
N PRO A 7 -3.35 -20.14 -22.52
CA PRO A 7 -3.40 -19.85 -21.09
C PRO A 7 -3.72 -18.36 -20.93
N THR A 8 -4.77 -18.05 -20.16
CA THR A 8 -5.24 -16.68 -19.91
C THR A 8 -4.19 -15.83 -19.16
N MET A 9 -3.07 -16.42 -18.77
CA MET A 9 -2.04 -15.81 -17.95
C MET A 9 -0.64 -16.30 -18.34
N SER A 10 0.33 -15.39 -18.22
CA SER A 10 1.76 -15.68 -18.37
C SER A 10 2.26 -16.53 -17.19
N PRO A 11 3.02 -17.63 -17.42
CA PRO A 11 3.55 -18.51 -16.35
C PRO A 11 4.32 -17.73 -15.28
N LYS A 12 4.06 -18.01 -13.99
CA LYS A 12 4.88 -17.51 -12.86
C LYS A 12 6.23 -18.23 -12.91
N GLU A 13 7.24 -17.63 -13.52
CA GLU A 13 8.60 -18.19 -13.52
C GLU A 13 9.23 -18.08 -12.11
N ASP A 14 10.07 -19.06 -11.80
CA ASP A 14 10.92 -19.04 -10.61
C ASP A 14 11.95 -17.91 -10.76
N ILE A 15 12.09 -17.09 -9.72
CA ILE A 15 13.03 -15.96 -9.73
C ILE A 15 14.20 -16.18 -8.77
N PHE A 16 14.35 -17.37 -8.20
CA PHE A 16 15.39 -17.66 -7.21
C PHE A 16 16.80 -17.24 -7.64
N ASP A 17 17.20 -17.51 -8.88
CA ASP A 17 18.57 -17.20 -9.32
C ASP A 17 18.79 -15.69 -9.55
N ARG A 18 17.72 -14.89 -9.59
CA ARG A 18 17.74 -13.48 -10.00
C ARG A 18 16.97 -12.53 -9.09
N TRP A 19 16.43 -13.00 -7.96
CA TRP A 19 15.57 -12.18 -7.09
C TRP A 19 16.31 -10.96 -6.56
N ARG A 20 17.63 -11.06 -6.36
CA ARG A 20 18.48 -9.94 -5.94
C ARG A 20 18.52 -8.84 -6.98
N ASP A 21 18.71 -9.20 -8.25
CA ASP A 21 18.72 -8.25 -9.36
C ASP A 21 17.35 -7.59 -9.50
N ILE A 22 16.28 -8.41 -9.44
CA ILE A 22 14.90 -7.94 -9.58
C ILE A 22 14.48 -7.04 -8.40
N HIS A 23 15.02 -7.28 -7.20
CA HIS A 23 14.78 -6.45 -6.01
C HIS A 23 15.84 -5.33 -5.86
N GLY A 24 16.63 -5.05 -6.90
CA GLY A 24 17.42 -3.83 -7.00
C GLY A 24 18.80 -3.84 -6.32
N VAL A 25 19.35 -5.02 -5.97
CA VAL A 25 20.71 -5.11 -5.39
C VAL A 25 21.76 -4.47 -6.32
N HIS A 26 21.53 -4.55 -7.63
CA HIS A 26 22.38 -3.94 -8.66
C HIS A 26 21.63 -2.86 -9.45
N GLU A 27 20.81 -2.05 -8.75
CA GLU A 27 20.08 -0.91 -9.35
C GLU A 27 19.22 -1.28 -10.58
N CYS A 28 18.80 -2.54 -10.68
CA CYS A 28 18.09 -3.10 -11.83
C CYS A 28 18.85 -2.90 -13.17
N GLU A 29 20.19 -2.91 -13.13
CA GLU A 29 21.05 -2.75 -14.31
C GLU A 29 20.70 -3.76 -15.41
N GLY A 30 20.49 -3.28 -16.64
CA GLY A 30 20.12 -4.12 -17.79
C GLY A 30 18.71 -4.73 -17.73
N LEU A 31 17.88 -4.37 -16.74
CA LEU A 31 16.51 -4.88 -16.59
C LEU A 31 15.43 -3.87 -16.99
N LEU A 32 15.77 -2.60 -17.21
CA LEU A 32 14.78 -1.52 -17.40
C LEU A 32 14.50 -1.17 -18.86
N ASP A 33 15.48 -1.32 -19.76
CA ASP A 33 15.36 -0.92 -21.17
C ASP A 33 15.97 -1.98 -22.12
N PRO A 34 15.16 -2.85 -22.76
CA PRO A 34 13.72 -3.02 -22.54
C PRO A 34 13.44 -3.67 -21.18
N ILE A 35 12.25 -3.41 -20.62
CA ILE A 35 11.91 -3.95 -19.30
C ILE A 35 11.90 -5.49 -19.33
N HIS A 36 12.71 -6.08 -18.46
CA HIS A 36 12.80 -7.53 -18.34
C HIS A 36 11.44 -8.09 -17.89
N PRO A 37 10.87 -9.12 -18.53
CA PRO A 37 9.52 -9.62 -18.21
C PRO A 37 9.31 -9.99 -16.74
N LEU A 38 10.33 -10.57 -16.10
CA LEU A 38 10.32 -10.88 -14.66
C LEU A 38 10.24 -9.60 -13.81
N LEU A 39 11.02 -8.58 -14.13
CA LEU A 39 10.99 -7.31 -13.39
C LEU A 39 9.63 -6.62 -13.57
N HIS A 40 9.12 -6.56 -14.81
CA HIS A 40 7.79 -6.01 -15.09
C HIS A 40 6.71 -6.71 -14.24
N ARG A 41 6.76 -8.04 -14.15
CA ARG A 41 5.80 -8.81 -13.36
C ARG A 41 5.88 -8.51 -11.86
N GLU A 42 7.08 -8.43 -11.30
CA GLU A 42 7.25 -8.09 -9.88
C GLU A 42 6.79 -6.66 -9.59
N ILE A 43 7.10 -5.70 -10.47
CA ILE A 43 6.60 -4.32 -10.35
C ILE A 43 5.08 -4.28 -10.36
N VAL A 44 4.43 -4.97 -11.30
CA VAL A 44 2.96 -5.05 -11.36
C VAL A 44 2.41 -5.67 -10.08
N LYS A 45 3.01 -6.76 -9.59
CA LYS A 45 2.59 -7.42 -8.34
C LYS A 45 2.61 -6.46 -7.14
N TYR A 46 3.70 -5.71 -6.94
CA TYR A 46 3.78 -4.75 -5.84
C TYR A 46 2.86 -3.54 -6.07
N GLY A 47 2.66 -3.12 -7.33
CA GLY A 47 1.68 -2.09 -7.69
C GLY A 47 0.23 -2.50 -7.38
N GLU A 48 -0.12 -3.77 -7.61
CA GLU A 48 -1.42 -4.33 -7.23
C GLU A 48 -1.65 -4.29 -5.71
N PHE A 49 -0.61 -4.42 -4.88
CA PHE A 49 -0.76 -4.22 -3.43
C PHE A 49 -1.11 -2.80 -3.07
N THR A 50 -0.50 -1.82 -3.74
CA THR A 50 -0.88 -0.42 -3.59
C THR A 50 -2.32 -0.20 -4.07
N GLN A 51 -2.72 -0.76 -5.21
CA GLN A 51 -4.10 -0.65 -5.69
C GLN A 51 -5.12 -1.25 -4.71
N ALA A 52 -4.79 -2.41 -4.11
CA ALA A 52 -5.62 -3.06 -3.08
C ALA A 52 -5.91 -2.14 -1.88
N THR A 53 -5.01 -1.20 -1.57
CA THR A 53 -5.26 -0.20 -0.54
C THR A 53 -6.34 0.81 -0.93
N TYR A 54 -6.40 1.23 -2.19
CA TYR A 54 -7.45 2.13 -2.65
C TYR A 54 -8.79 1.41 -2.78
N ASP A 55 -8.78 0.20 -3.33
CA ASP A 55 -10.00 -0.58 -3.55
C ASP A 55 -10.69 -1.00 -2.25
N ALA A 56 -9.95 -1.09 -1.16
CA ALA A 56 -10.47 -1.47 0.15
C ALA A 56 -10.76 -0.27 1.07
N LEU A 57 -10.41 0.97 0.69
CA LEU A 57 -10.63 2.15 1.52
C LEU A 57 -12.09 2.62 1.44
N ASN A 58 -12.72 2.81 2.59
CA ASN A 58 -14.02 3.46 2.65
C ASN A 58 -13.84 4.99 2.62
N ILE A 59 -14.16 5.61 1.48
CA ILE A 59 -14.09 7.06 1.28
C ILE A 59 -15.44 7.78 1.41
N ASP A 60 -16.50 7.04 1.75
CA ASP A 60 -17.83 7.63 1.88
C ASP A 60 -17.91 8.47 3.16
N SER A 61 -17.91 9.80 3.00
CA SER A 61 -18.00 10.77 4.10
C SER A 61 -19.27 10.66 4.94
N PHE A 62 -20.30 9.97 4.45
CA PHE A 62 -21.55 9.75 5.18
C PHE A 62 -21.56 8.42 5.95
N SER A 63 -20.53 7.59 5.76
CA SER A 63 -20.36 6.33 6.48
C SER A 63 -19.73 6.56 7.86
N GLU A 64 -20.25 5.88 8.89
CA GLU A 64 -19.61 5.81 10.20
C GLU A 64 -18.22 5.15 10.16
N TYR A 65 -17.92 4.41 9.08
CA TYR A 65 -16.66 3.72 8.84
C TYR A 65 -15.78 4.44 7.82
N CYS A 66 -16.02 5.72 7.54
CA CYS A 66 -15.15 6.49 6.64
C CYS A 66 -13.70 6.48 7.14
N GLY A 67 -12.75 6.33 6.24
CA GLY A 67 -11.32 6.19 6.56
C GLY A 67 -10.89 4.80 7.02
N SER A 68 -11.81 3.84 7.17
CA SER A 68 -11.47 2.45 7.51
C SER A 68 -11.31 1.55 6.28
N CYS A 69 -10.72 0.38 6.48
CA CYS A 69 -10.79 -0.71 5.50
C CYS A 69 -12.21 -1.29 5.47
N MET A 70 -12.77 -1.52 4.27
CA MET A 70 -14.06 -2.16 4.06
C MET A 70 -14.06 -3.67 4.36
N TYR A 71 -12.88 -4.29 4.40
CA TYR A 71 -12.72 -5.74 4.48
C TYR A 71 -11.91 -6.15 5.71
N ASN A 72 -12.21 -7.35 6.22
CA ASN A 72 -11.32 -8.02 7.18
C ASN A 72 -10.00 -8.40 6.51
N SER A 73 -8.89 -8.38 7.26
CA SER A 73 -7.53 -8.63 6.74
C SER A 73 -7.43 -9.92 5.94
N HIS A 74 -7.98 -11.01 6.47
CA HIS A 74 -7.98 -12.32 5.81
C HIS A 74 -8.82 -12.39 4.53
N LYS A 75 -9.68 -11.41 4.28
CA LYS A 75 -10.54 -11.33 3.10
C LYS A 75 -10.15 -10.17 2.17
N LEU A 76 -9.13 -9.38 2.51
CA LEU A 76 -8.77 -8.18 1.76
C LEU A 76 -8.48 -8.55 0.29
N PHE A 77 -7.53 -9.44 0.05
CA PHE A 77 -7.18 -9.85 -1.31
C PHE A 77 -8.30 -10.59 -2.04
N ASP A 78 -9.14 -11.35 -1.32
CA ASP A 78 -10.31 -12.01 -1.90
C ASP A 78 -11.35 -11.02 -2.40
N LYS A 79 -11.61 -9.98 -1.61
CA LYS A 79 -12.65 -8.99 -1.89
C LYS A 79 -12.20 -7.90 -2.85
N SER A 80 -10.90 -7.57 -2.86
CA SER A 80 -10.31 -6.62 -3.80
C SER A 80 -9.89 -7.27 -5.14
N GLY A 81 -10.05 -8.59 -5.31
CA GLY A 81 -9.69 -9.28 -6.56
C GLY A 81 -8.19 -9.58 -6.75
N HIS A 82 -7.38 -9.51 -5.69
CA HIS A 82 -5.93 -9.72 -5.70
C HIS A 82 -5.50 -11.12 -5.15
N THR A 83 -6.35 -12.14 -5.33
CA THR A 83 -6.17 -13.49 -4.77
C THR A 83 -4.95 -14.25 -5.30
N LYS A 84 -4.42 -13.84 -6.45
CA LYS A 84 -3.34 -14.54 -7.16
C LYS A 84 -1.95 -14.01 -6.80
N SER A 85 -1.84 -13.16 -5.79
CA SER A 85 -0.58 -12.56 -5.38
C SER A 85 0.39 -13.58 -4.81
N GLY A 86 -0.10 -14.62 -4.12
CA GLY A 86 0.74 -15.55 -3.34
C GLY A 86 1.11 -14.98 -1.97
N TYR A 87 0.34 -14.02 -1.46
CA TYR A 87 0.57 -13.37 -0.17
C TYR A 87 -0.68 -13.42 0.69
N LYS A 88 -0.48 -13.38 2.00
CA LYS A 88 -1.53 -13.27 3.01
C LYS A 88 -1.34 -12.01 3.83
N VAL A 89 -2.40 -11.20 3.94
CA VAL A 89 -2.39 -10.05 4.85
C VAL A 89 -2.39 -10.55 6.30
N THR A 90 -1.44 -10.03 7.08
CA THR A 90 -1.22 -10.40 8.48
C THR A 90 -1.57 -9.28 9.45
N LYS A 91 -1.38 -8.02 9.04
CA LYS A 91 -1.61 -6.87 9.90
C LYS A 91 -2.11 -5.67 9.09
N TYR A 92 -2.95 -4.86 9.71
CA TYR A 92 -3.31 -3.55 9.20
C TYR A 92 -2.48 -2.46 9.85
N THR A 93 -2.16 -1.45 9.05
CA THR A 93 -1.45 -0.25 9.48
C THR A 93 -2.47 0.89 9.51
N TYR A 94 -2.40 1.69 10.56
CA TYR A 94 -3.24 2.86 10.77
C TYR A 94 -2.36 4.07 10.99
N ASP A 95 -2.80 5.21 10.49
CA ASP A 95 -2.26 6.52 10.81
C ASP A 95 -3.17 7.19 11.82
N MET A 96 -2.55 7.93 12.73
CA MET A 96 -3.22 8.74 13.73
C MET A 96 -2.97 10.20 13.38
N SER A 97 -3.83 10.78 12.56
CA SER A 97 -3.77 12.21 12.27
C SER A 97 -4.72 12.95 13.21
N GLN A 98 -4.16 13.78 14.11
CA GLN A 98 -4.94 14.82 14.79
C GLN A 98 -5.26 15.91 13.76
N ILE A 99 -6.23 15.66 12.89
CA ILE A 99 -6.58 16.63 11.86
C ILE A 99 -7.44 17.73 12.50
N ASP A 100 -6.85 18.90 12.71
CA ASP A 100 -7.57 20.14 12.96
C ASP A 100 -8.30 20.56 11.68
N MET A 101 -9.48 19.98 11.45
CA MET A 101 -10.30 20.30 10.29
C MET A 101 -10.85 21.73 10.39
N PRO A 102 -10.79 22.53 9.30
CA PRO A 102 -11.46 23.82 9.28
C PRO A 102 -12.96 23.66 9.55
N GLN A 103 -13.50 24.43 10.51
CA GLN A 103 -14.91 24.36 10.97
C GLN A 103 -15.98 24.36 9.87
N TRP A 104 -15.68 24.89 8.68
CA TRP A 104 -16.62 24.90 7.56
C TRP A 104 -16.80 23.51 6.92
N LEU A 105 -15.82 22.60 7.05
CA LEU A 105 -15.95 21.19 6.67
C LEU A 105 -16.59 20.35 7.80
N GLU A 106 -16.45 20.78 9.06
CA GLU A 106 -17.10 20.14 10.22
C GLU A 106 -18.63 20.35 10.27
N ARG A 107 -19.16 21.31 9.50
CA ARG A 107 -20.59 21.69 9.50
C ARG A 107 -21.53 20.64 8.91
N SER A 108 -21.05 19.55 8.31
CA SER A 108 -21.89 18.40 7.98
C SER A 108 -22.21 17.64 9.29
N LYS A 109 -23.48 17.67 9.70
CA LYS A 109 -23.99 17.22 11.02
C LYS A 109 -23.91 15.70 11.30
N LEU A 110 -22.94 14.97 10.76
CA LEU A 110 -22.71 13.55 10.99
C LEU A 110 -21.34 13.25 11.66
N THR A 111 -20.62 14.29 12.06
CA THR A 111 -19.24 14.26 12.56
C THR A 111 -19.04 13.74 14.00
N TYR A 112 -20.10 13.27 14.68
CA TYR A 112 -20.00 12.79 16.06
C TYR A 112 -19.67 11.29 16.21
N THR A 113 -19.79 10.49 15.16
CA THR A 113 -19.47 9.05 15.16
C THR A 113 -18.20 8.70 14.40
N TRP A 114 -17.59 9.67 13.72
CA TRP A 114 -16.27 9.52 13.10
C TRP A 114 -15.22 9.33 14.21
N ASN A 115 -14.48 8.22 14.19
CA ASN A 115 -13.30 8.07 15.05
C ASN A 115 -12.21 8.99 14.50
N LYS A 116 -12.11 10.21 15.03
CA LYS A 116 -11.24 11.30 14.51
C LYS A 116 -9.75 10.96 14.58
N ASP A 117 -9.43 9.90 15.30
CA ASP A 117 -8.08 9.68 15.76
C ASP A 117 -7.33 8.61 14.96
N SER A 118 -7.98 7.78 14.13
CA SER A 118 -7.29 6.66 13.44
C SER A 118 -7.85 6.32 12.05
N ASN A 119 -7.07 6.55 11.00
CA ASN A 119 -7.40 6.16 9.63
C ASN A 119 -6.61 4.93 9.19
N TRP A 120 -7.25 4.02 8.46
CA TRP A 120 -6.54 2.90 7.84
C TRP A 120 -5.66 3.42 6.71
N ILE A 121 -4.38 3.03 6.71
CA ILE A 121 -3.40 3.48 5.71
C ILE A 121 -2.76 2.35 4.93
N GLY A 122 -3.06 1.10 5.25
CA GLY A 122 -2.57 -0.04 4.48
C GLY A 122 -2.33 -1.28 5.31
N PHE A 123 -1.40 -2.12 4.87
CA PHE A 123 -1.25 -3.46 5.43
C PHE A 123 0.14 -4.04 5.30
N VAL A 124 0.40 -5.06 6.12
CA VAL A 124 1.55 -5.96 6.02
C VAL A 124 1.07 -7.30 5.50
N ALA A 125 1.69 -7.78 4.43
CA ALA A 125 1.42 -9.09 3.84
C ALA A 125 2.70 -9.94 3.79
N VAL A 126 2.53 -11.24 3.94
CA VAL A 126 3.63 -12.21 3.94
C VAL A 126 3.39 -13.23 2.84
N SER A 127 4.44 -13.60 2.11
CA SER A 127 4.38 -14.63 1.08
C SER A 127 3.92 -15.97 1.66
N ASP A 128 3.07 -16.69 0.93
CA ASP A 128 2.71 -18.07 1.26
C ASP A 128 3.85 -19.04 0.92
N ASP A 129 3.65 -20.33 1.20
CA ASP A 129 4.68 -21.35 0.95
C ASP A 129 5.02 -21.51 -0.53
N GLU A 130 4.08 -21.27 -1.44
CA GLU A 130 4.29 -21.41 -2.88
C GLU A 130 5.13 -20.26 -3.41
N GLU A 131 4.76 -19.02 -3.07
CA GLU A 131 5.50 -17.83 -3.46
C GLU A 131 6.88 -17.80 -2.76
N SER A 132 6.95 -18.22 -1.50
CA SER A 132 8.23 -18.35 -0.79
C SER A 132 9.15 -19.40 -1.42
N ARG A 133 8.59 -20.47 -2.01
CA ARG A 133 9.37 -21.46 -2.78
C ARG A 133 9.86 -20.89 -4.11
N ARG A 134 9.01 -20.12 -4.81
CA ARG A 134 9.33 -19.46 -6.09
C ARG A 134 10.47 -18.45 -5.98
N ILE A 135 10.50 -17.68 -4.88
CA ILE A 135 11.54 -16.68 -4.58
C ILE A 135 12.70 -17.30 -3.75
N ARG A 136 12.46 -18.44 -3.09
CA ARG A 136 13.31 -19.12 -2.07
C ARG A 136 13.61 -18.26 -0.83
N ARG A 137 12.73 -17.34 -0.49
CA ARG A 137 12.77 -16.55 0.75
C ARG A 137 11.36 -16.21 1.19
N GLY A 138 11.17 -16.05 2.50
CA GLY A 138 9.99 -15.38 3.03
C GLY A 138 10.05 -13.90 2.67
N ASP A 139 9.07 -13.43 1.91
CA ASP A 139 8.97 -12.04 1.49
C ASP A 139 7.86 -11.34 2.27
N ILE A 140 8.16 -10.16 2.79
CA ILE A 140 7.23 -9.33 3.56
C ILE A 140 7.00 -8.05 2.78
N ALA A 141 5.77 -7.84 2.34
CA ALA A 141 5.34 -6.63 1.65
C ALA A 141 4.64 -5.71 2.64
N VAL A 142 5.02 -4.42 2.66
CA VAL A 142 4.30 -3.38 3.37
C VAL A 142 3.73 -2.43 2.33
N ALA A 143 2.40 -2.42 2.22
CA ALA A 143 1.68 -1.56 1.28
C ALA A 143 1.04 -0.41 2.04
N TRP A 144 1.33 0.81 1.60
CA TRP A 144 0.74 2.04 2.11
C TRP A 144 -0.11 2.64 0.99
N ARG A 145 -1.27 3.21 1.35
CA ARG A 145 -2.04 4.04 0.43
C ARG A 145 -1.36 5.40 0.26
N GLY A 146 -1.66 6.06 -0.86
CA GLY A 146 -1.36 7.47 -1.02
C GLY A 146 -2.45 8.37 -0.41
N THR A 147 -2.27 9.67 -0.60
CA THR A 147 -3.17 10.73 -0.16
C THR A 147 -4.50 10.66 -0.92
N VAL A 148 -5.60 10.40 -0.22
CA VAL A 148 -6.96 10.28 -0.81
C VAL A 148 -7.91 11.34 -0.25
N THR A 149 -7.74 11.76 1.01
CA THR A 149 -8.72 12.67 1.63
C THR A 149 -8.40 14.14 1.33
N PRO A 150 -9.41 15.00 1.10
CA PRO A 150 -9.20 16.44 0.85
C PRO A 150 -8.43 17.16 1.97
N SER A 151 -8.51 16.67 3.21
CA SER A 151 -7.74 17.14 4.36
C SER A 151 -6.25 16.81 4.27
N GLU A 152 -5.92 15.58 3.85
CA GLU A 152 -4.52 15.17 3.60
C GLU A 152 -3.88 16.02 2.49
N TRP A 153 -4.66 16.42 1.46
CA TRP A 153 -4.17 17.34 0.42
C TRP A 153 -3.83 18.73 0.98
N TYR A 154 -4.60 19.24 1.94
CA TYR A 154 -4.35 20.56 2.52
C TYR A 154 -3.05 20.60 3.35
N GLU A 155 -2.74 19.54 4.10
CA GLU A 155 -1.46 19.42 4.82
C GLU A 155 -0.27 19.22 3.87
N ASN A 156 -0.39 18.31 2.90
CA ASN A 156 0.68 18.04 1.91
C ASN A 156 1.01 19.26 1.03
N MET A 157 0.06 20.20 0.88
CA MET A 157 0.29 21.45 0.14
C MET A 157 1.05 22.53 0.93
N GLN A 158 1.34 22.34 2.22
CA GLN A 158 2.05 23.35 3.01
C GLN A 158 3.54 23.45 2.66
N ARG A 159 4.09 22.50 1.87
CA ARG A 159 5.49 22.49 1.40
C ARG A 159 6.51 22.74 2.53
N LYS A 160 6.17 22.37 3.76
CA LYS A 160 6.98 22.59 4.94
C LYS A 160 7.96 21.44 5.04
N LEU A 161 9.25 21.77 5.11
CA LEU A 161 10.32 20.80 5.26
C LEU A 161 10.80 20.80 6.71
N GLU A 162 10.90 19.63 7.31
CA GLU A 162 11.37 19.43 8.68
C GLU A 162 12.62 18.55 8.69
N SER A 163 13.57 18.88 9.57
CA SER A 163 14.81 18.14 9.72
C SER A 163 14.56 16.78 10.35
N ILE A 164 15.15 15.72 9.79
CA ILE A 164 15.07 14.37 10.33
C ILE A 164 16.47 13.82 10.62
N GLY A 165 16.72 13.46 11.88
CA GLY A 165 18.00 12.84 12.31
C GLY A 165 19.16 13.82 12.48
N HIS A 166 20.39 13.34 12.22
CA HIS A 166 21.64 14.01 12.59
C HIS A 166 22.42 14.68 11.44
N MET A 167 21.91 14.62 10.21
CA MET A 167 22.51 15.30 9.05
C MET A 167 21.40 16.12 8.37
N ASP A 168 21.74 17.19 7.65
CA ASP A 168 20.83 18.22 7.06
C ASP A 168 19.69 17.70 6.13
N SER A 169 19.43 16.40 6.13
CA SER A 169 18.23 15.74 5.61
C SER A 169 16.96 16.41 6.11
N LYS A 170 16.12 16.78 5.15
CA LYS A 170 14.77 17.28 5.42
C LYS A 170 13.74 16.39 4.74
N VAL A 171 12.61 16.23 5.40
CA VAL A 171 11.44 15.49 4.91
C VAL A 171 10.24 16.43 4.92
N GLU A 172 9.25 16.15 4.07
CA GLU A 172 7.98 16.87 4.08
C GLU A 172 7.24 16.63 5.41
N HIS A 173 6.70 17.70 5.97
CA HIS A 173 6.10 17.72 7.30
C HIS A 173 4.91 16.76 7.44
N GLY A 174 4.01 16.71 6.46
CA GLY A 174 2.88 15.79 6.44
C GLY A 174 3.31 14.33 6.53
N TYR A 175 4.27 13.90 5.70
CA TYR A 175 4.80 12.53 5.78
C TYR A 175 5.45 12.23 7.13
N LEU A 176 6.19 13.17 7.70
CA LEU A 176 6.82 12.99 9.01
C LEU A 176 5.79 12.90 10.13
N SER A 177 4.75 13.74 10.08
CA SER A 177 3.64 13.75 11.03
C SER A 177 2.93 12.39 11.04
N ILE A 178 2.54 11.89 9.86
CA ILE A 178 1.91 10.57 9.70
C ILE A 178 2.80 9.44 10.23
N TYR A 179 4.12 9.54 10.03
CA TYR A 179 5.05 8.50 10.43
C TYR A 179 5.36 8.47 11.94
N THR A 180 5.31 9.63 12.61
CA THR A 180 5.79 9.77 14.00
C THR A 180 4.71 9.98 15.04
N SER A 181 3.50 10.37 14.64
CA SER A 181 2.39 10.62 15.54
C SER A 181 2.01 9.37 16.34
N LYS A 182 1.79 9.55 17.65
CA LYS A 182 1.32 8.54 18.60
C LYS A 182 0.22 9.16 19.47
N CYS A 183 -0.79 8.38 19.85
CA CYS A 183 -1.64 8.76 20.98
C CYS A 183 -0.89 8.51 22.29
N ASP A 184 -1.01 9.48 23.21
CA ASP A 184 -0.77 9.26 24.64
C ASP A 184 -1.89 8.41 25.26
#